data_AF-A0A2P7VK78-F1
#
_entry.id   AF-A0A2P7VK78-F1
#
_cell.length_a   1.000
_cell.length_b   1.000
_cell.length_c   1.000
_cell.angle_alpha   90.00
_cell.angle_beta   90.00
_cell.angle_gamma   90.00
#
_symmetry.space_group_name_H-M   'P 1'
#
loop_
_entity.id
_entity.type
_entity.pdbx_description
1 polymer ?
#
loop_
_entity_poly.entity_id
_entity_poly.type
_entity_poly.pdbx_seq_one_letter_code
_entity_poly.pdbx_strand_id
1 'polypeptide(L)' 'MGNVDFASLPWNVFWVGVAYFLVTGVFFCLGFMRLLSERVKSGIVCMVIAVVSGGFFLNYLFTHHI' A
#
# COMPACT_ATOMS: atom_id res chain seq x y z
N MET A 1 7.47 12.83 -19.86
CA MET A 1 6.75 12.50 -18.61
C MET A 1 5.41 13.21 -18.70
N GLY A 2 4.33 12.46 -18.92
CA GLY A 2 2.98 13.02 -19.10
C GLY A 2 2.49 13.68 -17.81
N ASN A 3 1.77 14.79 -17.94
CA ASN A 3 1.13 15.48 -16.83
C ASN A 3 0.08 14.54 -16.22
N VAL A 4 0.38 13.96 -15.06
CA VAL A 4 -0.55 13.10 -14.32
C VAL A 4 -1.58 14.03 -13.70
N ASP A 5 -2.73 14.18 -14.34
CA ASP A 5 -3.74 15.15 -13.94
C ASP A 5 -4.59 14.58 -12.80
N PHE A 6 -4.04 14.63 -11.58
CA PHE A 6 -4.68 14.17 -10.35
C PHE A 6 -6.01 14.91 -10.05
N ALA A 7 -6.29 16.04 -10.72
CA ALA A 7 -7.56 16.76 -10.60
C ALA A 7 -8.73 16.00 -11.25
N SER A 8 -8.46 15.08 -12.17
CA SER A 8 -9.46 14.24 -12.83
C SER A 8 -9.73 12.92 -12.11
N LEU A 9 -8.93 12.59 -11.08
CA LEU A 9 -9.10 11.34 -10.34
C LEU A 9 -10.42 11.41 -9.55
N PRO A 10 -11.33 10.44 -9.69
CA PRO A 10 -12.58 10.45 -8.93
C PRO A 10 -12.27 10.49 -7.44
N TRP A 11 -12.96 11.37 -6.69
CA TRP A 11 -12.76 11.53 -5.25
C TRP A 11 -12.81 10.20 -4.48
N ASN A 12 -13.61 9.25 -4.97
CA ASN A 12 -13.70 7.90 -4.41
C ASN A 12 -12.38 7.12 -4.51
N VAL A 13 -11.64 7.24 -5.63
CA VAL A 13 -10.35 6.58 -5.85
C VAL A 13 -9.28 7.16 -4.92
N PHE A 14 -9.33 8.47 -4.67
CA PHE A 14 -8.44 9.12 -3.69
C PHE A 14 -8.62 8.52 -2.28
N TRP A 15 -9.86 8.40 -1.79
CA TRP A 15 -10.13 7.80 -0.47
C TRP A 15 -9.77 6.32 -0.40
N VAL A 16 -9.99 5.57 -1.48
CA VAL A 16 -9.54 4.17 -1.57
C VAL A 16 -8.02 4.08 -1.46
N GLY A 17 -7.29 5.00 -2.10
CA GLY A 17 -5.83 5.08 -1.96
C GLY A 17 -5.36 5.44 -0.57
N VAL A 18 -6.02 6.40 0.09
CA VAL A 18 -5.74 6.75 1.50
C VAL A 18 -5.98 5.56 2.42
N ALA A 19 -7.10 4.85 2.24
CA ALA A 19 -7.43 3.65 3.02
C ALA A 19 -6.41 2.54 2.81
N TYR A 20 -6.03 2.27 1.55
CA TYR A 20 -4.98 1.31 1.23
C TYR A 20 -3.64 1.71 1.85
N PHE A 21 -3.23 2.96 1.75
CA PHE A 21 -1.96 3.43 2.31
C PHE A 21 -1.92 3.28 3.83
N LEU A 22 -3.03 3.61 4.51
CA LEU A 22 -3.18 3.39 5.95
C LEU A 22 -3.06 1.90 6.32
N VAL A 23 -3.82 1.03 5.66
CA VAL A 23 -3.80 -0.41 5.95
C VAL A 23 -2.42 -1.00 5.69
N THR A 24 -1.84 -0.70 4.53
CA THR A 24 -0.52 -1.18 4.12
C THR A 24 0.57 -0.67 5.07
N GLY A 25 0.50 0.62 5.45
CA GLY A 25 1.41 1.23 6.41
C GLY A 25 1.33 0.59 7.80
N VAL A 26 0.11 0.30 8.30
CA VAL A 26 -0.08 -0.40 9.58
C VAL A 26 0.52 -1.80 9.54
N PHE A 27 0.30 -2.58 8.47
CA PHE A 27 0.90 -3.90 8.33
C PHE A 27 2.43 -3.83 8.25
N PHE A 28 2.99 -2.83 7.59
CA PHE A 28 4.42 -2.61 7.51
C PHE A 28 5.02 -2.28 8.88
N CYS A 29 4.42 -1.33 9.62
CA CYS A 29 4.85 -0.97 10.97
C CYS A 29 4.73 -2.16 11.95
N LEU A 30 3.64 -2.91 11.90
CA LEU A 30 3.48 -4.13 12.71
C LEU A 30 4.51 -5.21 12.34
N GLY A 31 4.80 -5.36 11.05
CA GLY A 31 5.85 -6.24 10.57
C GLY A 31 7.22 -5.86 11.12
N PHE A 32 7.53 -4.56 11.12
CA PHE A 32 8.79 -4.01 11.65
C PHE A 32 8.91 -4.20 13.17
N MET A 33 7.84 -3.92 13.92
CA MET A 33 7.81 -4.18 15.37
C MET A 33 7.98 -5.68 15.69
N ARG A 34 7.40 -6.57 14.88
CA ARG A 34 7.55 -8.03 15.05
C ARG A 34 8.96 -8.52 14.71
N LEU A 35 9.64 -7.90 13.74
CA LEU A 35 11.05 -8.16 13.47
C LEU A 35 11.94 -7.78 14.66
N LEU A 36 11.68 -6.60 15.25
CA LEU A 36 12.42 -6.12 16.44
C LEU A 36 12.15 -6.99 17.68
N SER A 37 10.97 -7.60 17.78
CA SER A 37 10.58 -8.48 18.87
C SER A 37 11.03 -9.95 18.68
N GLU A 38 12.03 -10.22 17.84
CA GLU A 38 12.55 -11.55 17.46
C GLU A 38 11.51 -12.51 16.84
N ARG A 39 10.29 -12.04 16.54
CA ARG A 39 9.25 -12.81 15.85
C ARG A 39 9.41 -12.69 14.34
N VAL A 40 10.61 -13.05 13.86
CA VAL A 40 11.08 -12.77 12.49
C VAL A 40 10.16 -13.35 11.42
N LYS A 41 9.73 -14.62 11.56
CA LYS A 41 8.79 -15.25 10.60
C LYS A 41 7.47 -14.49 10.47
N SER A 42 6.90 -14.05 11.59
CA SER A 42 5.64 -13.32 11.59
C SER A 42 5.79 -11.90 11.06
N GLY A 43 6.94 -11.26 11.32
CA GLY A 43 7.27 -9.94 10.79
C GLY A 43 7.44 -9.94 9.27
N ILE A 44 8.18 -10.91 8.73
CA ILE A 44 8.39 -11.09 7.28
C ILE A 44 7.05 -11.30 6.57
N VAL A 45 6.18 -12.17 7.10
CA VAL A 45 4.86 -12.42 6.50
C VAL A 45 4.03 -11.14 6.44
N CYS A 46 4.00 -10.33 7.51
CA CYS A 46 3.30 -9.05 7.51
C CYS A 46 3.90 -8.05 6.51
N MET A 47 5.23 -8.00 6.37
CA MET A 47 5.87 -7.13 5.39
C MET A 47 5.59 -7.56 3.95
N VAL A 48 5.65 -8.86 3.65
CA VAL A 48 5.33 -9.37 2.31
C VAL A 48 3.89 -9.03 1.93
N ILE A 49 2.93 -9.21 2.85
CA ILE A 49 1.53 -8.84 2.62
C ILE A 49 1.40 -7.33 2.36
N ALA A 50 2.13 -6.48 3.10
CA ALA A 50 2.14 -5.05 2.87
C ALA A 50 2.70 -4.70 1.48
N VAL A 51 3.83 -5.28 1.08
CA VAL A 51 4.42 -5.00 -0.25
C VAL A 51 3.52 -5.49 -1.38
N VAL A 52 2.94 -6.69 -1.27
CA VAL A 52 2.05 -7.26 -2.30
C VAL A 52 0.78 -6.42 -2.42
N SER A 53 0.16 -6.03 -1.31
CA SER A 53 -1.06 -5.20 -1.33
C SER A 53 -0.80 -3.80 -1.90
N GLY A 54 0.29 -3.15 -1.50
CA GLY A 54 0.69 -1.85 -2.06
C GLY A 54 1.02 -1.92 -3.55
N GLY A 55 1.75 -2.95 -3.97
CA GLY A 55 2.10 -3.17 -5.38
C GLY A 55 0.88 -3.45 -6.25
N PHE A 56 -0.06 -4.26 -5.77
CA PHE A 56 -1.32 -4.55 -6.47
C PHE A 56 -2.20 -3.30 -6.59
N PHE A 57 -2.27 -2.48 -5.54
CA PHE A 57 -3.01 -1.23 -5.56
C PHE A 57 -2.41 -0.23 -6.57
N LEU A 58 -1.08 -0.08 -6.58
CA LEU A 58 -0.40 0.76 -7.56
C LEU A 58 -0.66 0.26 -8.99
N ASN A 59 -0.57 -1.04 -9.22
CA ASN A 59 -0.85 -1.64 -10.54
C ASN A 59 -2.29 -1.34 -10.99
N TYR A 60 -3.27 -1.53 -10.10
CA TYR A 60 -4.67 -1.20 -10.38
C TYR A 60 -4.85 0.28 -10.75
N LEU A 61 -4.21 1.18 -9.99
CA LEU A 61 -4.32 2.62 -10.21
C LEU A 61 -3.66 3.05 -11.53
N PHE A 62 -2.50 2.49 -11.87
CA PHE A 62 -1.83 2.74 -13.16
C PHE A 62 -2.54 2.11 -14.36
N THR A 63 -3.25 0.99 -14.21
CA THR A 63 -3.94 0.33 -15.33
C THR A 63 -5.34 0.89 -15.57
N HIS A 64 -6.04 1.35 -14.55
CA HIS A 64 -7.43 1.81 -14.68
C HIS A 64 -7.61 3.34 -14.66
N HIS A 65 -6.62 4.10 -14.21
CA HIS A 65 -6.77 5.55 -14.01
C HIS A 65 -5.64 6.42 -14.60
N ILE A 66 -4.62 5.83 -15.24
CA ILE A 66 -3.55 6.52 -15.98
C ILE A 66 -3.54 6.02 -17.42
#